data_AF-A0A382ZAX7-F1
#
_entry.id   AF-A0A382ZAX7-F1
#
_cell.length_a   1.000
_cell.length_b   1.000
_cell.length_c   1.000
_cell.angle_alpha   90.00
_cell.angle_beta   90.00
_cell.angle_gamma   90.00
#
_symmetry.space_group_name_H-M   'P 1'
#
loop_
_entity.id
_entity.type
_entity.pdbx_description
1 polymer ?
#
loop_
_entity_poly.entity_id
_entity_poly.type
_entity_poly.pdbx_seq_one_letter_code
_entity_poly.pdbx_strand_id
1 'polypeptide(L)'
;MINRISFYVFIQIFKACTLIFFIFISISWLLQITRLFSLTNLLQVEIITIFLLSLFLLPNLITIILPFVVIFGIVLCFVKLNKDKELLAIYSSGLNYKTIRSPLIIFILLLSLIYITLNFYISPLIYDKYKLKEFQIRNTINFEKLILSNFLE
;
A
#
# COMPACT_ATOMS: atom_id res chain seq x y z
N MET A 1 18.55 -18.21 -19.10
CA MET A 1 19.78 -17.49 -18.71
C MET A 1 19.40 -16.02 -18.58
N ILE A 2 19.42 -15.45 -17.38
CA ILE A 2 19.09 -14.02 -17.18
C ILE A 2 20.26 -13.21 -17.73
N ASN A 3 20.02 -12.44 -18.80
CA ASN A 3 21.01 -11.51 -19.33
C ASN A 3 21.10 -10.29 -18.42
N ARG A 4 22.28 -9.68 -18.28
CA ARG A 4 22.50 -8.49 -17.42
C ARG A 4 21.47 -7.38 -17.67
N ILE A 5 21.07 -7.19 -18.93
CA ILE A 5 20.05 -6.20 -19.34
C ILE A 5 18.67 -6.54 -18.76
N SER A 6 18.27 -7.82 -18.77
CA SER A 6 16.98 -8.23 -18.21
C SER A 6 16.92 -8.01 -16.70
N PHE A 7 18.03 -8.24 -15.99
CA PHE A 7 18.13 -7.97 -14.56
C PHE A 7 18.11 -6.47 -14.25
N TYR A 8 18.78 -5.67 -15.08
CA TYR A 8 18.73 -4.21 -14.99
C TYR A 8 17.30 -3.68 -15.15
N VAL A 9 16.56 -4.14 -16.18
CA VAL A 9 15.15 -3.77 -16.39
C VAL A 9 14.30 -4.19 -15.19
N PHE A 10 14.50 -5.40 -14.65
CA PHE A 10 13.79 -5.86 -13.44
C PHE A 10 14.01 -4.93 -12.24
N ILE A 11 15.27 -4.54 -11.97
CA ILE A 11 15.59 -3.60 -10.89
C ILE A 11 14.95 -2.23 -11.13
N GLN A 12 14.92 -1.77 -12.38
CA GLN A 12 14.32 -0.48 -12.72
C GLN A 12 12.81 -0.50 -12.48
N ILE A 13 12.13 -1.59 -12.84
CA ILE A 13 10.71 -1.81 -12.56
C ILE A 13 10.47 -1.83 -11.04
N PHE A 14 11.28 -2.59 -10.29
CA PHE A 14 11.16 -2.68 -8.83
C PHE A 14 11.34 -1.29 -8.17
N LYS A 15 12.36 -0.52 -8.57
CA LYS A 15 12.59 0.84 -8.05
C LYS A 15 11.42 1.78 -8.34
N ALA A 16 10.88 1.75 -9.56
CA ALA A 16 9.74 2.59 -9.94
C ALA A 16 8.48 2.23 -9.15
N CYS A 17 8.21 0.93 -8.99
CA CYS A 17 7.07 0.46 -8.21
C CYS A 17 7.20 0.81 -6.72
N THR A 18 8.38 0.65 -6.12
CA THR A 18 8.61 1.02 -4.71
C THR A 18 8.44 2.51 -4.46
N LEU A 19 8.88 3.36 -5.40
CA LEU A 19 8.68 4.80 -5.31
C LEU A 19 7.19 5.16 -5.30
N ILE A 20 6.43 4.57 -6.23
CA ILE A 20 4.99 4.84 -6.33
C ILE A 20 4.24 4.23 -5.15
N PHE A 21 4.63 3.04 -4.69
CA PHE A 21 4.10 2.43 -3.48
C PHE A 21 4.19 3.38 -2.29
N PHE A 22 5.37 3.98 -2.07
CA PHE A 22 5.60 4.89 -0.95
C PHE A 22 4.73 6.15 -1.02
N ILE A 23 4.50 6.68 -2.22
CA ILE A 23 3.62 7.84 -2.43
C ILE A 23 2.17 7.46 -2.08
N PHE A 24 1.64 6.38 -2.66
CA PHE A 24 0.26 5.96 -2.44
C PHE A 24 0.00 5.54 -1.00
N ILE A 25 0.90 4.78 -0.37
CA ILE A 25 0.72 4.35 1.02
C ILE A 25 0.74 5.53 1.98
N SER A 26 1.63 6.50 1.76
CA SER A 26 1.73 7.68 2.63
C SER A 26 0.45 8.51 2.59
N ILE A 27 -0.05 8.82 1.40
CA ILE A 27 -1.27 9.61 1.22
C ILE A 27 -2.48 8.84 1.80
N SER A 28 -2.60 7.55 1.48
CA SER A 28 -3.72 6.73 1.94
C SER A 28 -3.72 6.57 3.47
N TRP A 29 -2.55 6.40 4.08
CA TRP A 29 -2.44 6.22 5.52
C TRP A 29 -2.72 7.52 6.27
N LEU A 30 -2.26 8.66 5.78
CA LEU A 30 -2.61 9.98 6.34
C LEU A 30 -4.13 10.21 6.33
N LEU A 31 -4.81 9.92 5.23
CA LEU A 31 -6.27 9.99 5.14
C LEU A 31 -6.97 9.06 6.14
N GLN A 32 -6.39 7.89 6.39
CA GLN A 32 -6.97 6.95 7.33
C GLN A 32 -6.78 7.38 8.79
N ILE A 33 -5.61 7.92 9.13
CA ILE A 33 -5.35 8.50 10.44
C ILE A 33 -6.32 9.64 10.72
N THR A 34 -6.50 10.59 9.79
CA THR A 34 -7.42 11.73 9.99
C THR A 34 -8.86 11.28 10.18
N ARG A 35 -9.31 10.24 9.46
CA ARG A 35 -10.62 9.62 9.67
C ARG A 35 -10.76 8.96 11.05
N LEU A 36 -9.73 8.28 11.54
CA LEU A 36 -9.76 7.68 12.88
C LEU A 36 -9.82 8.75 13.98
N PHE A 37 -9.09 9.86 13.78
CA PHE A 37 -9.15 11.01 14.69
C PHE A 37 -10.56 11.59 14.81
N SER A 38 -11.27 11.80 13.69
CA SER A 38 -12.62 12.36 13.76
C SER A 38 -13.61 11.45 14.49
N LEU A 39 -13.46 10.13 14.36
CA LEU A 39 -14.29 9.14 15.06
C LEU A 39 -14.00 9.06 16.57
N THR A 40 -12.75 9.24 16.96
CA THR A 40 -12.28 9.04 18.34
C THR A 40 -12.23 10.31 19.17
N ASN A 41 -12.23 11.49 18.53
CA ASN A 41 -12.34 12.78 19.23
C ASN A 41 -13.63 12.87 20.07
N LEU A 42 -14.70 12.22 19.60
CA LEU A 42 -15.96 12.08 20.35
C LEU A 42 -15.81 11.26 21.65
N LEU A 43 -14.76 10.43 21.74
CA LEU A 43 -14.58 9.42 22.79
C LEU A 43 -13.40 9.71 23.72
N GLN A 44 -12.71 10.86 23.56
CA GLN A 44 -11.52 11.26 24.35
C GLN A 44 -10.42 10.17 24.41
N VAL A 45 -10.16 9.48 23.30
CA VAL A 45 -9.16 8.41 23.22
C VAL A 45 -7.75 8.99 23.08
N GLU A 46 -6.76 8.35 23.71
CA GLU A 46 -5.35 8.71 23.61
C GLU A 46 -4.80 8.63 22.17
N ILE A 47 -3.94 9.59 21.82
CA ILE A 47 -3.37 9.75 20.47
C ILE A 47 -2.55 8.54 20.01
N ILE A 48 -1.82 7.92 20.95
CA ILE A 48 -0.95 6.77 20.70
C ILE A 48 -1.78 5.54 20.32
N THR A 49 -2.94 5.38 20.97
CA THR A 49 -3.88 4.30 20.68
C THR A 49 -4.47 4.44 19.27
N ILE A 50 -4.80 5.66 18.85
CA ILE A 50 -5.27 5.96 17.48
C ILE A 50 -4.18 5.62 16.46
N PHE A 51 -2.94 6.04 16.73
CA PHE A 51 -1.81 5.74 15.86
C PHE A 51 -1.60 4.23 15.70
N LEU A 52 -1.54 3.48 16.81
CA LEU A 52 -1.43 2.02 16.80
C LEU A 52 -2.59 1.39 16.03
N LEU A 53 -3.83 1.84 16.24
CA LEU A 53 -5.00 1.33 15.55
C LEU A 53 -4.91 1.56 14.04
N SER A 54 -4.37 2.70 13.60
CA SER A 54 -4.15 3.00 12.18
C SER A 54 -3.16 2.05 11.51
N LEU A 55 -2.14 1.57 12.24
CA LEU A 55 -1.18 0.60 11.71
C LEU A 55 -1.84 -0.75 11.39
N PHE A 56 -2.86 -1.16 12.14
CA PHE A 56 -3.61 -2.39 11.84
C PHE A 56 -4.37 -2.29 10.51
N LEU A 57 -4.63 -1.08 10.01
CA LEU A 57 -5.35 -0.89 8.75
C LEU A 57 -4.41 -0.88 7.52
N LEU A 58 -3.10 -0.72 7.72
CA LEU A 58 -2.10 -0.70 6.64
C LEU A 58 -2.18 -1.91 5.70
N PRO A 59 -2.31 -3.17 6.17
CA PRO A 59 -2.36 -4.31 5.26
C PRO A 59 -3.56 -4.25 4.31
N ASN A 60 -4.71 -3.82 4.82
CA ASN A 60 -5.91 -3.64 4.00
C ASN A 60 -5.80 -2.44 3.06
N LEU A 61 -5.10 -1.37 3.46
CA LEU A 61 -4.77 -0.29 2.52
C LEU A 61 -3.91 -0.81 1.38
N ILE A 62 -2.87 -1.58 1.70
CA ILE A 62 -1.92 -2.14 0.73
C ILE A 62 -2.66 -2.98 -0.30
N THR A 63 -3.62 -3.83 0.09
CA THR A 63 -4.39 -4.63 -0.88
C THR A 63 -5.22 -3.77 -1.83
N ILE A 64 -5.72 -2.62 -1.39
CA ILE A 64 -6.50 -1.70 -2.23
C ILE A 64 -5.58 -0.93 -3.19
N ILE A 65 -4.42 -0.45 -2.72
CA ILE A 65 -3.52 0.38 -3.54
C ILE A 65 -2.62 -0.42 -4.48
N LEU A 66 -2.31 -1.69 -4.17
CA LEU A 66 -1.35 -2.50 -4.94
C LEU A 66 -1.60 -2.51 -6.46
N PRO A 67 -2.83 -2.73 -6.99
CA PRO A 67 -3.05 -2.74 -8.43
C PRO A 67 -2.68 -1.39 -9.09
N PHE A 68 -2.98 -0.27 -8.43
CA PHE A 68 -2.62 1.06 -8.92
C PHE A 68 -1.11 1.25 -8.93
N VAL A 69 -0.43 0.84 -7.85
CA VAL A 69 1.03 0.91 -7.74
C VAL A 69 1.71 0.15 -8.87
N VAL A 70 1.21 -1.02 -9.26
CA VAL A 70 1.78 -1.81 -10.35
C VAL A 70 1.58 -1.12 -11.70
N ILE A 71 0.37 -0.62 -11.99
CA ILE A 71 0.07 0.07 -13.26
C ILE A 71 0.96 1.31 -13.41
N PHE A 72 0.93 2.22 -12.43
CA PHE A 72 1.71 3.44 -12.48
C PHE A 72 3.22 3.14 -12.40
N GLY A 73 3.62 2.12 -11.64
CA GLY A 73 5.02 1.72 -11.47
C GLY A 73 5.65 1.27 -12.78
N ILE A 74 4.93 0.44 -13.52
CA ILE A 74 5.34 -0.01 -14.85
C ILE A 74 5.39 1.16 -15.82
N VAL A 75 4.34 2.01 -15.86
CA VAL A 75 4.29 3.18 -16.74
C VAL A 75 5.48 4.12 -16.48
N LEU A 76 5.74 4.45 -15.22
CA LEU A 76 6.85 5.33 -14.83
C LEU A 76 8.21 4.73 -15.21
N CYS A 77 8.38 3.41 -15.04
CA CYS A 77 9.59 2.72 -15.49
C CYS A 77 9.80 2.89 -16.99
N PHE A 78 8.79 2.62 -17.82
CA PHE A 78 8.89 2.75 -19.27
C PHE A 78 9.10 4.19 -19.74
N VAL A 79 8.43 5.15 -19.10
CA VAL A 79 8.66 6.59 -19.36
C VAL A 79 10.12 6.95 -19.12
N LYS A 80 10.70 6.46 -18.01
CA LYS A 80 12.11 6.72 -17.67
C LYS A 80 13.07 6.05 -18.67
N LEU A 81 12.88 4.76 -18.97
CA LEU A 81 13.70 4.03 -19.95
C LEU A 81 13.64 4.67 -21.35
N ASN A 82 12.49 5.22 -21.74
CA ASN A 82 12.31 5.91 -23.01
C ASN A 82 12.98 7.29 -23.02
N LYS A 83 12.83 8.06 -21.93
CA LYS A 83 13.46 9.38 -21.77
C LYS A 83 14.98 9.31 -21.83
N ASP A 84 15.56 8.28 -21.20
CA ASP A 84 17.00 8.06 -21.15
C ASP A 84 17.53 7.37 -22.42
N LYS A 85 16.68 7.15 -23.45
CA LYS A 85 16.97 6.45 -24.71
C LYS A 85 17.50 5.01 -24.52
N GLU A 86 17.42 4.44 -23.33
CA GLU A 86 17.85 3.07 -23.03
C GLU A 86 17.00 2.05 -23.81
N LEU A 87 15.71 2.33 -23.95
CA LEU A 87 14.78 1.48 -24.69
C LEU A 87 15.14 1.43 -26.19
N LEU A 88 15.52 2.58 -26.77
CA LEU A 88 16.00 2.67 -28.16
C LEU A 88 17.33 1.92 -28.33
N ALA A 89 18.26 2.06 -27.38
CA ALA A 89 19.56 1.39 -27.41
C ALA A 89 19.43 -0.14 -27.35
N ILE A 90 18.47 -0.66 -26.57
CA ILE A 90 18.17 -2.10 -26.52
C ILE A 90 17.68 -2.57 -27.90
N TYR A 91 16.75 -1.85 -28.54
CA TYR A 91 16.23 -2.24 -29.85
C TYR A 91 17.28 -2.14 -30.97
N SER A 92 18.13 -1.12 -30.96
CA SER A 92 19.19 -0.95 -31.97
C SER A 92 20.31 -2.00 -31.86
N SER A 93 20.51 -2.57 -30.67
CA SER A 93 21.50 -3.64 -30.43
C SER A 93 21.09 -5.02 -30.98
N GLY A 94 19.95 -5.13 -31.66
CA GLY A 94 19.43 -6.39 -32.20
C GLY A 94 18.86 -7.33 -31.13
N LEU A 95 18.68 -6.85 -29.90
CA LEU A 95 18.08 -7.64 -28.83
C LEU A 95 16.57 -7.78 -29.05
N ASN A 96 16.11 -9.02 -28.92
CA ASN A 96 14.71 -9.34 -29.14
C ASN A 96 13.80 -8.81 -28.00
N TYR A 97 12.51 -8.58 -28.29
CA TYR A 97 11.49 -8.10 -27.35
C TYR A 97 11.38 -8.96 -26.07
N LYS A 98 11.80 -10.22 -26.15
CA LYS A 98 11.84 -11.17 -25.02
C LYS A 98 12.68 -10.65 -23.85
N THR A 99 13.68 -9.81 -24.10
CA THR A 99 14.58 -9.26 -23.07
C THR A 99 13.85 -8.35 -22.07
N ILE A 100 12.83 -7.61 -22.54
CA ILE A 100 11.99 -6.74 -21.71
C ILE A 100 10.77 -7.50 -21.19
N ARG A 101 10.18 -8.37 -22.01
CA ARG A 101 8.99 -9.14 -21.63
C ARG A 101 9.24 -10.09 -20.46
N SER A 102 10.38 -10.79 -20.46
CA SER A 102 10.73 -11.77 -19.43
C SER A 102 10.75 -11.18 -18.00
N PRO A 103 11.52 -10.10 -17.70
CA PRO A 103 11.54 -9.53 -16.36
C PRO A 103 10.18 -8.96 -15.94
N LEU A 104 9.40 -8.45 -16.88
CA LEU A 104 8.07 -7.90 -16.61
C LEU A 104 7.08 -9.00 -16.19
N ILE A 105 7.08 -10.16 -16.87
CA ILE A 105 6.24 -11.31 -16.49
C ILE A 105 6.65 -11.86 -15.12
N ILE A 106 7.96 -12.01 -14.87
CA ILE A 106 8.48 -12.49 -13.58
C ILE A 106 8.03 -11.56 -12.45
N PHE A 107 8.12 -10.25 -12.68
CA PHE A 107 7.72 -9.23 -11.71
C PHE A 107 6.22 -9.28 -11.41
N ILE A 108 5.37 -9.38 -12.43
CA ILE A 108 3.91 -9.48 -12.28
C ILE A 108 3.53 -10.76 -11.54
N LEU A 109 4.14 -11.90 -11.86
CA LEU A 109 3.90 -13.16 -11.16
C LEU A 109 4.26 -13.05 -9.67
N LEU A 110 5.41 -12.46 -9.35
CA LEU A 110 5.84 -12.24 -7.98
C LEU A 110 4.86 -11.36 -7.21
N LEU A 111 4.45 -10.23 -7.79
CA LEU A 111 3.48 -9.32 -7.19
C LEU A 111 2.10 -9.94 -7.03
N SER A 112 1.64 -10.73 -8.01
CA SER A 112 0.37 -11.45 -7.93
C SER A 112 0.38 -12.43 -6.76
N LEU A 113 1.48 -13.16 -6.56
CA LEU A 113 1.61 -14.09 -5.44
C LEU A 113 1.57 -13.35 -4.08
N ILE A 114 2.26 -12.23 -3.99
CA ILE A 114 2.23 -11.35 -2.81
C ILE A 114 0.81 -10.82 -2.57
N TYR A 115 0.12 -10.39 -3.64
CA TYR A 115 -1.24 -9.85 -3.57
C TYR A 115 -2.25 -10.87 -3.05
N ILE A 116 -2.20 -12.10 -3.57
CA ILE A 116 -3.06 -13.21 -3.12
C ILE A 116 -2.78 -13.51 -1.65
N THR A 117 -1.51 -13.60 -1.27
CA THR A 117 -1.11 -13.86 0.13
C THR A 117 -1.62 -12.76 1.08
N LEU A 118 -1.52 -11.49 0.66
CA LEU A 118 -2.02 -10.35 1.44
C LEU A 118 -3.54 -10.36 1.56
N ASN A 119 -4.27 -10.61 0.47
CA ASN A 119 -5.74 -10.58 0.49
C ASN A 119 -6.35 -11.75 1.27
N PHE A 120 -5.85 -12.97 1.09
CA PHE A 120 -6.48 -14.15 1.69
C PHE A 120 -6.05 -14.42 3.12
N TYR A 121 -4.81 -14.10 3.49
CA TYR A 121 -4.28 -14.47 4.81
C TYR A 121 -4.06 -13.24 5.69
N ILE A 122 -3.27 -12.27 5.22
CA ILE A 122 -2.75 -11.21 6.10
C ILE A 122 -3.83 -10.16 6.41
N SER A 123 -4.51 -9.63 5.39
CA SER A 123 -5.53 -8.60 5.52
C SER A 123 -6.69 -9.01 6.45
N PRO A 124 -7.35 -10.17 6.26
CA PRO A 124 -8.49 -10.55 7.11
C PRO A 124 -8.07 -10.75 8.57
N LEU A 125 -6.97 -11.46 8.83
CA LEU A 125 -6.48 -11.71 10.19
C LEU A 125 -6.18 -10.41 10.96
N ILE A 126 -5.60 -9.42 10.28
CA ILE A 126 -5.26 -8.14 10.92
C ILE A 126 -6.51 -7.27 11.06
N TYR A 127 -7.43 -7.31 10.10
CA TYR A 127 -8.67 -6.57 10.15
C TYR A 127 -9.61 -7.07 11.26
N ASP A 128 -9.65 -8.37 11.53
CA ASP A 128 -10.39 -8.94 12.66
C ASP A 128 -9.84 -8.44 14.00
N LYS A 129 -8.50 -8.41 14.14
CA LYS A 129 -7.84 -7.83 15.32
C LYS A 129 -8.13 -6.34 15.47
N TYR A 130 -8.16 -5.59 14.36
CA TYR A 130 -8.57 -4.19 14.34
C TYR A 130 -9.99 -4.02 14.88
N LYS A 131 -10.96 -4.81 14.39
CA LYS A 131 -12.36 -4.75 14.82
C LYS A 131 -12.51 -5.04 16.32
N LEU A 132 -11.80 -6.04 16.84
CA LEU A 132 -11.82 -6.36 18.26
C LEU A 132 -11.29 -5.21 19.12
N LYS A 133 -10.17 -4.60 18.71
CA LYS A 133 -9.60 -3.43 19.42
C LYS A 133 -10.51 -2.21 19.34
N GLU A 134 -11.10 -1.95 18.17
CA GLU A 134 -12.06 -0.86 18.02
C GLU A 134 -13.29 -1.07 18.91
N PHE A 135 -13.83 -2.30 18.95
CA PHE A 135 -14.96 -2.65 19.80
C PHE A 135 -14.61 -2.46 21.29
N GLN A 136 -13.43 -2.90 21.72
CA GLN A 136 -12.97 -2.69 23.10
C GLN A 136 -12.92 -1.20 23.45
N ILE A 137 -12.30 -0.37 22.61
CA ILE A 137 -12.21 1.09 22.83
C ILE A 137 -13.60 1.73 22.95
N ARG A 138 -14.57 1.27 22.13
CA ARG A 138 -15.95 1.75 22.18
C ARG A 138 -16.73 1.23 23.40
N ASN A 139 -16.42 0.05 23.92
CA ASN A 139 -17.14 -0.52 25.07
C ASN A 139 -16.52 -0.13 26.42
N THR A 140 -15.24 0.26 26.45
CA THR A 140 -14.57 0.81 27.65
C THR A 140 -14.92 2.28 27.91
N ILE A 141 -15.84 2.87 27.13
CA ILE A 141 -16.33 4.22 27.39
C ILE A 141 -17.04 4.20 28.75
N ASN A 142 -16.42 4.81 29.74
CA ASN A 142 -16.99 4.99 31.05
C ASN A 142 -18.22 5.91 30.90
N PHE A 143 -19.43 5.38 31.08
CA PHE A 143 -20.70 6.14 30.97
C PHE A 143 -20.75 7.37 31.91
N GLU A 144 -19.90 7.41 32.94
CA GLU A 144 -19.72 8.59 33.81
C GLU A 144 -19.14 9.83 33.11
N LYS A 145 -18.45 9.66 31.98
CA LYS A 145 -17.85 10.78 31.21
C LYS A 145 -18.74 11.25 30.06
N LEU A 146 -19.88 10.60 29.82
CA LEU A 146 -20.95 11.19 29.02
C LEU A 146 -21.45 12.41 29.78
N ILE A 147 -21.15 13.58 29.25
CA ILE A 147 -21.60 14.86 29.77
C ILE A 147 -23.14 14.84 29.77
N LEU A 148 -23.72 14.45 30.91
CA LEU A 148 -25.15 14.57 31.24
C LEU A 148 -25.59 16.04 31.30
N SER A 149 -24.67 17.00 31.20
CA SER A 149 -24.99 18.42 31.24
C SER A 149 -25.74 18.91 29.99
N ASN A 150 -25.72 18.16 28.88
CA ASN A 150 -26.45 18.55 27.66
C ASN A 150 -27.89 18.02 27.59
N PHE A 151 -28.34 17.26 28.60
CA PHE A 151 -29.68 16.69 28.69
C PHE A 151 -30.53 17.31 29.82
N LEU A 152 -29.99 18.29 30.55
CA LEU A 152 -30.65 19.00 31.65
C LEU A 152 -30.81 20.51 31.40
N GLU A 153 -30.70 20.95 30.15
CA GLU A 153 -31.20 22.27 29.70
C GLU A 153 -32.51 22.11 28.92
#